data_AF-A0A525JUN8-F1
#
_entry.id   AF-A0A525JUN8-F1
#
_cell.length_a   1.000
_cell.length_b   1.000
_cell.length_c   1.000
_cell.angle_alpha   90.00
_cell.angle_beta   90.00
_cell.angle_gamma   90.00
#
_symmetry.space_group_name_H-M   'P 1'
#
loop_
_entity.id
_entity.type
_entity.pdbx_description
1 polymer ?
#
loop_
_entity_poly.entity_id
_entity_poly.type
_entity_poly.pdbx_seq_one_letter_code
_entity_poly.pdbx_strand_id
1 'polypeptide(L)' 'MAFAAVVARTSAQGMEYLVRDTGRAEWAVSAQAAARYQTLRDATRAALRLPSALRAFALPAEN' A
#
# COMPACT_ATOMS: atom_id res chain seq x y z
N MET A 1 -1.22 17.02 -9.87
CA MET A 1 -0.90 16.42 -8.56
C MET A 1 -0.28 15.07 -8.82
N ALA A 2 1.02 14.91 -8.56
CA ALA A 2 1.67 13.61 -8.67
C ALA A 2 1.23 12.74 -7.48
N PHE A 3 0.65 11.58 -7.75
CA PHE A 3 0.39 10.59 -6.71
C PHE A 3 1.73 10.02 -6.27
N ALA A 4 2.08 10.21 -5.00
CA ALA A 4 3.47 10.08 -4.57
C ALA A 4 3.74 8.78 -3.81
N ALA A 5 2.73 8.03 -3.37
CA ALA A 5 2.96 6.86 -2.53
C ALA A 5 1.93 5.74 -2.69
N VAL A 6 2.39 4.51 -2.47
CA VAL A 6 1.60 3.28 -2.37
C VAL A 6 1.91 2.59 -1.04
N VAL A 7 1.06 1.66 -0.63
CA VAL A 7 1.35 0.78 0.51
C VAL A 7 1.68 -0.60 -0.04
N ALA A 8 2.78 -1.17 0.41
CA ALA A 8 3.22 -2.50 0.03
C ALA A 8 3.45 -3.38 1.26
N ARG A 9 3.33 -4.69 1.09
CA ARG A 9 3.70 -5.69 2.08
C ARG A 9 4.54 -6.78 1.44
N THR A 10 5.26 -7.51 2.27
CA THR A 10 5.95 -8.73 1.87
C THR A 10 5.07 -9.96 2.11
N SER A 11 4.91 -10.77 1.08
CA SER A 11 4.19 -12.05 1.09
C SER A 11 5.12 -13.16 0.60
N ALA A 12 4.73 -14.42 0.80
CA ALA A 12 5.46 -15.58 0.29
C ALA A 12 5.63 -15.56 -1.26
N GLN A 13 4.77 -14.81 -1.95
CA GLN A 13 4.76 -14.66 -3.41
C GLN A 13 5.55 -13.43 -3.89
N GLY A 14 6.12 -12.65 -2.97
CA GLY A 14 6.85 -11.42 -3.28
C GLY A 14 6.17 -10.18 -2.69
N MET A 15 6.33 -9.05 -3.37
CA MET A 15 5.78 -7.76 -2.93
C MET A 15 4.35 -7.61 -3.43
N GLU A 16 3.44 -7.31 -2.51
CA GLU A 16 2.04 -7.05 -2.81
C GLU A 16 1.69 -5.62 -2.40
N TYR A 17 0.85 -4.98 -3.19
CA TYR A 17 0.45 -3.60 -3.01
C TYR A 17 -1.02 -3.53 -2.60
N LEU A 18 -1.32 -2.66 -1.64
CA LEU A 18 -2.65 -2.47 -1.11
C LEU A 18 -3.53 -1.81 -2.18
N VAL A 19 -4.63 -2.45 -2.56
CA VAL A 19 -5.62 -1.96 -3.53
C VAL A 19 -6.74 -1.20 -2.82
N ARG A 20 -7.18 -1.70 -1.67
CA ARG A 20 -8.30 -1.13 -0.92
C ARG A 20 -8.17 -1.46 0.56
N ASP A 21 -8.53 -0.52 1.43
CA ASP A 21 -8.52 -0.65 2.89
C ASP A 21 -9.92 -0.58 3.54
N THR A 22 -10.98 -0.37 2.74
CA THR A 22 -12.37 -0.30 3.25
C THR A 22 -12.97 -1.68 3.50
N GLY A 23 -12.82 -2.17 4.74
CA GLY A 23 -13.46 -3.38 5.27
C GLY A 23 -12.56 -4.62 5.21
N ARG A 24 -12.09 -5.01 4.02
CA ARG A 24 -11.03 -6.02 3.86
C ARG A 24 -9.85 -5.39 3.12
N ALA A 25 -8.66 -5.59 3.66
CA ALA A 25 -7.43 -5.18 3.00
C ALA A 25 -7.21 -6.07 1.77
N GLU A 26 -7.42 -5.50 0.58
CA GLU A 26 -7.21 -6.17 -0.70
C GLU A 26 -5.82 -5.86 -1.22
N TRP A 27 -5.14 -6.87 -1.75
CA TRP A 27 -3.74 -6.79 -2.15
C TRP A 27 -3.57 -7.30 -3.59
N ALA A 28 -2.75 -6.63 -4.37
CA ALA A 28 -2.43 -7.01 -5.74
C ALA A 28 -0.91 -7.05 -5.94
N VAL A 29 -0.44 -7.93 -6.82
CA VAL A 29 0.98 -8.03 -7.18
C VAL A 29 1.43 -6.85 -8.06
N SER A 30 0.49 -6.20 -8.76
CA SER A 30 0.79 -5.05 -9.62
C SER A 30 0.73 -3.73 -8.86
N ALA A 31 1.83 -2.97 -8.91
CA ALA A 31 1.91 -1.61 -8.36
C ALA A 31 0.92 -0.63 -9.05
N GLN A 32 0.50 -0.93 -10.29
CA GLN A 32 -0.46 -0.10 -11.03
C GLN A 32 -1.87 -0.20 -10.47
N ALA A 33 -2.23 -1.35 -9.90
CA ALA A 33 -3.53 -1.59 -9.26
C ALA A 33 -3.59 -1.06 -7.82
N ALA A 34 -2.47 -0.59 -7.27
CA ALA A 34 -2.37 -0.14 -5.90
C ALA A 34 -3.18 1.15 -5.65
N ALA A 35 -3.73 1.26 -4.44
CA ALA A 35 -4.26 2.50 -3.90
C ALA A 35 -3.14 3.56 -3.88
N ARG A 36 -3.39 4.64 -4.60
CA ARG A 36 -2.47 5.77 -4.71
C ARG A 36 -2.81 6.83 -3.67
N TYR A 37 -1.82 7.20 -2.89
CA TYR A 37 -1.91 8.25 -1.88
C TYR A 37 -1.26 9.52 -2.38
N GLN A 38 -1.82 10.68 -2.00
CA GLN A 38 -1.26 11.98 -2.36
C GLN A 38 0.08 12.22 -1.68
N THR A 39 0.25 11.76 -0.43
CA THR A 39 1.49 11.94 0.34
C THR A 39 1.97 10.62 0.94
N LEU A 40 3.29 10.52 1.15
CA LEU A 40 3.89 9.42 1.92
C LEU A 40 3.27 9.30 3.32
N ARG A 41 2.90 10.42 3.94
CA ARG A 41 2.27 10.43 5.26
C ARG A 41 0.91 9.72 5.26
N ASP A 42 0.11 9.92 4.21
CA ASP A 42 -1.20 9.27 4.07
C ASP A 42 -1.04 7.76 3.84
N ALA A 43 -0.07 7.36 3.01
CA ALA A 43 0.28 5.95 2.82
C ALA A 43 0.75 5.30 4.13
N THR A 44 1.62 5.97 4.89
CA THR A 44 2.07 5.46 6.20
C THR A 44 0.90 5.34 7.18
N ARG A 45 -0.03 6.30 7.19
CA ARG A 45 -1.22 6.22 8.05
C ARG A 45 -2.09 5.02 7.66
N ALA A 46 -2.27 4.75 6.37
CA ALA A 46 -2.99 3.58 5.91
C ALA A 46 -2.27 2.28 6.30
N ALA A 47 -0.94 2.23 6.14
CA ALA A 47 -0.13 1.08 6.56
C ALA A 47 -0.25 0.79 8.06
N LEU A 48 -0.26 1.83 8.91
CA LEU A 48 -0.39 1.70 10.37
C LEU A 48 -1.79 1.30 10.85
N ARG A 49 -2.84 1.52 10.04
CA ARG A 49 -4.20 1.07 10.35
C ARG A 49 -4.39 -0.42 10.13
N LEU A 50 -3.50 -1.04 9.35
CA LEU A 50 -3.55 -2.47 9.09
C LEU A 50 -3.09 -3.26 10.32
N PRO A 51 -3.59 -4.48 10.53
CA PRO A 51 -3.08 -5.36 11.56
C PRO A 51 -1.57 -5.55 11.44
N SER A 52 -0.86 -5.54 12.56
CA SER A 52 0.60 -5.71 12.61
C SER A 52 1.10 -6.98 11.93
N ALA A 53 0.27 -8.02 11.87
CA ALA A 53 0.53 -9.27 11.16
C ALA A 53 0.78 -9.08 9.65
N LEU A 54 0.22 -8.02 9.04
CA LEU A 54 0.35 -7.76 7.60
C LEU A 54 1.66 -7.08 7.21
N ARG A 55 2.43 -6.55 8.18
CA ARG A 55 3.75 -5.91 7.98
C ARG A 55 3.78 -5.03 6.71
N ALA A 56 2.87 -4.06 6.66
CA ALA A 56 2.75 -3.14 5.53
C ALA A 56 3.67 -1.92 5.72
N PHE A 57 4.17 -1.38 4.61
CA PHE A 57 5.08 -0.25 4.55
C PHE A 57 4.64 0.72 3.45
N ALA A 58 4.88 2.01 3.65
CA ALA A 58 4.66 3.01 2.61
C ALA A 58 5.88 3.09 1.68
N LEU A 59 5.64 3.09 0.38
CA LEU A 59 6.65 3.24 -0.66
C LEU A 59 6.31 4.44 -1.55
N PRO A 60 7.31 5.18 -2.07
CA PRO A 60 7.08 6.12 -3.13
C PRO A 60 6.46 5.43 -4.36
N ALA A 61 5.45 6.04 -4.96
CA ALA A 61 4.89 5.56 -6.22
C ALA A 61 5.81 6.02 -7.35
N GLU A 62 6.54 5.09 -7.97
CA GLU A 62 7.27 5.37 -9.20
C GLU A 62 6.25 5.53 -10.35
N ASN A 63 6.47 6.53 -11.20
CA ASN A 63 5.55 6.93 -12.27
C ASN A 63 5.58 5.93 -13.43
#